data_AF-A0A661UKX3-F1
#
_entry.id   AF-A0A661UKX3-F1
#
_cell.length_a   1.000
_cell.length_b   1.000
_cell.length_c   1.000
_cell.angle_alpha   90.00
_cell.angle_beta   90.00
_cell.angle_gamma   90.00
#
_symmetry.space_group_name_H-M   'P 1'
#
loop_
_entity.id
_entity.type
_entity.pdbx_description
1 polymer ?
#
loop_
_entity_poly.entity_id
_entity_poly.type
_entity_poly.pdbx_seq_one_letter_code
_entity_poly.pdbx_strand_id
1 'polypeptide(L)'
;MTLKKGDSEKYQKVIKLAYSEISKQINNQEDIKELSHMIAIKYFLNKSNIKNENNWIITAAKNAAIDFLRKSNHDLLRNSNDFEKVENRITANLLENKPEKDTKEILENAKNILSVQERKLLELYFREGKRLKKISRYRNIGYEGLKKKLYRLKKEIKAEYNRKMGMIATKEIIGARLHENIIYFVKQFQKAIEENSLDRMKFYFRDCSIPTKIPDIKISKIIQYEVKLIDKSTYKLVVYYINNNGTFSAFNAIFEIYNRNSIRILDFPKTPTKIIAISKEEAKKIEGELVVNEKGMLNLKKTDLEILLKEKKVRTEVIFENEE
;
A
#
# COMPACT_ATOMS: atom_id res chain seq x y z
N MET A 1 -39.35 -17.07 11.18
CA MET A 1 -38.94 -16.81 12.57
C MET A 1 -39.58 -15.50 13.01
N THR A 2 -40.68 -15.57 13.76
CA THR A 2 -41.49 -14.41 14.14
C THR A 2 -40.81 -13.70 15.32
N LEU A 3 -40.16 -12.56 15.07
CA LEU A 3 -39.47 -11.78 16.10
C LEU A 3 -40.51 -11.16 17.05
N LYS A 4 -40.42 -11.44 18.36
CA LYS A 4 -41.23 -10.76 19.39
C LYS A 4 -40.87 -9.27 19.42
N LYS A 5 -41.81 -8.40 19.81
CA LYS A 5 -41.67 -6.92 19.76
C LYS A 5 -40.37 -6.39 20.41
N GLY A 6 -39.89 -7.03 21.49
CA GLY A 6 -38.62 -6.69 22.15
C GLY A 6 -37.35 -7.14 21.41
N ASP A 7 -37.42 -8.18 20.56
CA ASP A 7 -36.28 -8.60 19.73
C ASP A 7 -36.05 -7.61 18.57
N SER A 8 -37.09 -6.94 18.08
CA SER A 8 -36.99 -5.94 16.99
C SER A 8 -36.22 -4.68 17.43
N GLU A 9 -36.51 -4.14 18.61
CA GLU A 9 -35.79 -2.99 19.16
C GLU A 9 -34.32 -3.32 19.44
N LYS A 10 -34.06 -4.51 19.99
CA LYS A 10 -32.71 -5.00 20.24
C LYS A 10 -31.94 -5.20 18.92
N TYR A 11 -32.60 -5.71 17.89
CA TYR A 11 -32.02 -5.87 16.55
C TYR A 11 -31.59 -4.53 15.95
N GLN A 12 -32.45 -3.51 16.02
CA GLN A 12 -32.10 -2.16 15.56
C GLN A 12 -30.93 -1.55 16.35
N LYS A 13 -30.86 -1.80 17.67
CA LYS A 13 -29.75 -1.34 18.51
C LYS A 13 -28.41 -1.96 18.10
N VAL A 14 -28.40 -3.27 17.82
CA VAL A 14 -27.19 -3.99 17.35
C VAL A 14 -26.74 -3.46 16.00
N ILE A 15 -27.68 -3.27 15.05
CA ILE A 15 -27.37 -2.70 13.74
C ILE A 15 -26.76 -1.31 13.89
N LYS A 16 -27.37 -0.41 14.67
CA LYS A 16 -26.87 0.96 14.84
C LYS A 16 -25.45 1.00 15.39
N LEU A 17 -25.14 0.09 16.34
CA LEU A 17 -23.83 0.01 16.97
C LEU A 17 -22.78 -0.59 16.03
N ALA A 18 -23.12 -1.67 15.32
CA ALA A 18 -22.26 -2.25 14.28
C ALA A 18 -22.01 -1.26 13.14
N TYR A 19 -23.05 -0.55 12.69
CA TYR A 19 -22.99 0.45 11.64
C TYR A 19 -22.05 1.60 12.01
N SER A 20 -22.18 2.13 13.24
CA SER A 20 -21.28 3.15 13.75
C SER A 20 -19.82 2.67 13.72
N GLU A 21 -19.56 1.42 14.13
CA GLU A 21 -18.20 0.89 14.16
C GLU A 21 -17.63 0.61 12.75
N ILE A 22 -18.43 0.05 11.85
CA ILE A 22 -18.02 -0.27 10.47
C ILE A 22 -17.77 1.02 9.66
N SER A 23 -18.59 2.05 9.88
CA SER A 23 -18.47 3.35 9.21
C SER A 23 -17.15 4.09 9.49
N LYS A 24 -16.43 3.70 10.56
CA LYS A 24 -15.08 4.23 10.86
C LYS A 24 -14.02 3.73 9.87
N GLN A 25 -14.28 2.62 9.17
CA GLN A 25 -13.31 1.94 8.31
C GLN A 25 -13.77 1.83 6.85
N ILE A 26 -15.08 1.77 6.61
CA ILE A 26 -15.69 1.62 5.28
C ILE A 26 -16.52 2.87 4.95
N ASN A 27 -16.40 3.36 3.71
CA ASN A 27 -17.07 4.59 3.25
C ASN A 27 -18.29 4.34 2.34
N ASN A 28 -18.51 3.11 1.86
CA ASN A 28 -19.67 2.76 1.04
C ASN A 28 -20.88 2.46 1.93
N GLN A 29 -21.94 3.24 1.76
CA GLN A 29 -23.15 3.18 2.56
C GLN A 29 -23.91 1.86 2.44
N GLU A 30 -23.87 1.23 1.27
CA GLU A 30 -24.56 -0.03 1.00
C GLU A 30 -23.85 -1.20 1.68
N ASP A 31 -22.53 -1.26 1.54
CA ASP A 31 -21.68 -2.26 2.20
C ASP A 31 -21.75 -2.15 3.74
N ILE A 32 -21.74 -0.92 4.29
CA ILE A 32 -21.88 -0.71 5.74
C ILE A 32 -23.24 -1.25 6.21
N LYS A 33 -24.33 -0.97 5.47
CA LYS A 33 -25.66 -1.47 5.81
C LYS A 33 -25.67 -3.00 5.79
N GLU A 34 -25.21 -3.63 4.73
CA GLU A 34 -25.21 -5.09 4.58
C GLU A 34 -24.42 -5.77 5.71
N LEU A 35 -23.19 -5.32 5.96
CA LEU A 35 -22.34 -5.87 7.02
C LEU A 35 -22.97 -5.70 8.41
N SER A 36 -23.61 -4.55 8.66
CA SER A 36 -24.29 -4.30 9.95
C SER A 36 -25.45 -5.26 10.19
N HIS A 37 -26.22 -5.58 9.15
CA HIS A 37 -27.29 -6.58 9.23
C HIS A 37 -26.72 -7.98 9.45
N MET A 38 -25.62 -8.35 8.77
CA MET A 38 -24.94 -9.62 9.00
C MET A 38 -24.46 -9.78 10.45
N ILE A 39 -23.91 -8.71 11.07
CA ILE A 39 -23.51 -8.73 12.48
C ILE A 39 -24.70 -8.92 13.41
N ALA A 40 -25.84 -8.27 13.12
CA ALA A 40 -27.06 -8.47 13.88
C ALA A 40 -27.55 -9.91 13.80
N ILE A 41 -27.55 -10.53 12.61
CA ILE A 41 -27.89 -11.96 12.46
C ILE A 41 -26.96 -12.85 13.30
N LYS A 42 -25.63 -12.67 13.18
CA LYS A 42 -24.65 -13.45 13.95
C LYS A 42 -24.81 -13.28 15.47
N TYR A 43 -25.17 -12.08 15.92
CA TYR A 43 -25.45 -11.80 17.32
C TYR A 43 -26.63 -12.62 17.83
N PHE A 44 -27.77 -12.58 17.12
CA PHE A 44 -28.98 -13.30 17.56
C PHE A 44 -28.83 -14.82 17.53
N LEU A 45 -28.00 -15.34 16.62
CA LEU A 45 -27.66 -16.77 16.56
C LEU A 45 -26.77 -17.23 17.73
N ASN A 46 -25.96 -16.34 18.31
CA ASN A 46 -24.98 -16.70 19.34
C ASN A 46 -25.26 -16.06 20.71
N LYS A 47 -26.41 -15.38 20.89
CA LYS A 47 -26.68 -14.52 22.05
C LYS A 47 -26.55 -15.21 23.41
N SER A 48 -26.82 -16.52 23.49
CA SER A 48 -26.69 -17.31 24.73
C SER A 48 -25.24 -17.46 25.21
N ASN A 49 -24.26 -17.30 24.33
CA ASN A 49 -22.84 -17.50 24.61
C ASN A 49 -22.05 -16.18 24.73
N ILE A 50 -22.72 -15.03 24.64
CA ILE A 50 -22.08 -13.71 24.64
C ILE A 50 -22.11 -13.12 26.05
N LYS A 51 -20.95 -13.05 26.70
CA LYS A 51 -20.80 -12.47 28.06
C LYS A 51 -20.92 -10.95 28.08
N ASN A 52 -20.43 -10.26 27.04
CA ASN A 52 -20.51 -8.80 26.92
C ASN A 52 -20.92 -8.42 25.49
N GLU A 53 -22.19 -8.02 25.36
CA GLU A 53 -22.83 -7.73 24.08
C GLU A 53 -22.12 -6.60 23.31
N ASN A 54 -21.85 -5.45 23.94
CA ASN A 54 -21.27 -4.30 23.26
C ASN A 54 -19.85 -4.59 22.78
N ASN A 55 -19.01 -5.20 23.63
CA ASN A 55 -17.64 -5.56 23.23
C ASN A 55 -17.64 -6.60 22.11
N TRP A 56 -18.56 -7.57 22.15
CA TRP A 56 -18.69 -8.56 21.09
C TRP A 56 -19.12 -7.92 19.77
N ILE A 57 -20.12 -7.04 19.79
CA ILE A 57 -20.62 -6.35 18.59
C ILE A 57 -19.53 -5.47 17.99
N ILE A 58 -18.83 -4.68 18.80
CA ILE A 58 -17.72 -3.83 18.35
C ILE A 58 -16.60 -4.68 17.72
N THR A 59 -16.22 -5.78 18.36
CA THR A 59 -15.14 -6.64 17.87
C THR A 59 -15.54 -7.37 16.58
N ALA A 60 -16.75 -7.91 16.53
CA ALA A 60 -17.29 -8.58 15.35
C ALA A 60 -17.45 -7.60 14.18
N ALA A 61 -17.93 -6.38 14.43
CA ALA A 61 -18.05 -5.32 13.44
C ALA A 61 -16.70 -4.83 12.91
N LYS A 62 -15.70 -4.64 13.78
CA LYS A 62 -14.32 -4.33 13.38
C LYS A 62 -13.72 -5.42 12.51
N ASN A 63 -13.83 -6.68 12.92
CA ASN A 63 -13.28 -7.81 12.18
C ASN A 63 -13.99 -7.99 10.83
N ALA A 64 -15.31 -7.81 10.78
CA ALA A 64 -16.06 -7.85 9.53
C ALA A 64 -15.68 -6.70 8.58
N ALA A 65 -15.43 -5.50 9.10
CA ALA A 65 -14.92 -4.40 8.29
C ALA A 65 -13.52 -4.70 7.73
N ILE A 66 -12.63 -5.24 8.57
CA ILE A 66 -11.27 -5.65 8.16
C ILE A 66 -11.34 -6.77 7.11
N ASP A 67 -12.15 -7.80 7.33
CA ASP A 67 -12.30 -8.93 6.42
C ASP A 67 -12.95 -8.50 5.10
N PHE A 68 -13.94 -7.62 5.15
CA PHE A 68 -14.54 -7.03 3.96
C PHE A 68 -13.50 -6.23 3.16
N LEU A 69 -12.70 -5.40 3.83
CA LEU A 69 -11.62 -4.66 3.18
C LEU A 69 -10.54 -5.61 2.62
N ARG A 70 -10.23 -6.72 3.29
CA ARG A 70 -9.28 -7.73 2.81
C ARG A 70 -9.83 -8.51 1.60
N LYS A 71 -11.11 -8.89 1.62
CA LYS A 71 -11.77 -9.56 0.49
C LYS A 71 -11.96 -8.63 -0.70
N SER A 72 -12.39 -7.40 -0.44
CA SER A 72 -12.42 -6.34 -1.45
C SER A 72 -11.03 -6.10 -2.04
N ASN A 73 -9.97 -6.11 -1.23
CA ASN A 73 -8.59 -6.07 -1.73
C ASN A 73 -8.24 -7.31 -2.58
N HIS A 74 -8.69 -8.51 -2.22
CA HIS A 74 -8.50 -9.73 -3.02
C HIS A 74 -9.30 -9.72 -4.35
N ASP A 75 -10.51 -9.17 -4.37
CA ASP A 75 -11.33 -9.05 -5.57
C ASP A 75 -10.83 -7.89 -6.48
N LEU A 76 -10.29 -6.82 -5.89
CA LEU A 76 -9.58 -5.76 -6.61
C LEU A 76 -8.24 -6.25 -7.18
N LEU A 77 -7.56 -7.17 -6.50
CA LEU A 77 -6.38 -7.87 -7.05
C LEU A 77 -6.74 -8.72 -8.27
N ARG A 78 -8.01 -9.07 -8.51
CA ARG A 78 -8.46 -9.80 -9.71
C ARG A 78 -8.67 -8.87 -10.92
N ASN A 79 -9.00 -7.59 -10.69
CA ASN A 79 -9.29 -6.62 -11.75
C ASN A 79 -8.13 -5.62 -11.96
N SER A 80 -7.45 -5.76 -13.10
CA SER A 80 -6.09 -5.27 -13.42
C SER A 80 -5.87 -3.74 -13.58
N ASN A 81 -6.74 -2.86 -13.07
CA ASN A 81 -6.58 -1.40 -13.26
C ASN A 81 -6.42 -0.57 -11.97
N ASP A 82 -6.36 -1.19 -10.79
CA ASP A 82 -6.60 -0.50 -9.51
C ASP A 82 -5.40 -0.36 -8.56
N PHE A 83 -4.17 -0.52 -9.04
CA PHE A 83 -2.97 -0.33 -8.20
C PHE A 83 -2.94 1.07 -7.53
N GLU A 84 -3.33 2.10 -8.28
CA GLU A 84 -3.43 3.48 -7.77
C GLU A 84 -4.66 3.67 -6.84
N LYS A 85 -5.77 2.93 -7.07
CA LYS A 85 -7.00 3.10 -6.29
C LYS A 85 -6.96 2.39 -4.93
N VAL A 86 -6.30 1.23 -4.86
CA VAL A 86 -6.13 0.44 -3.63
C VAL A 86 -5.21 1.18 -2.64
N GLU A 87 -4.09 1.75 -3.12
CA GLU A 87 -3.15 2.46 -2.25
C GLU A 87 -3.70 3.80 -1.76
N ASN A 88 -4.43 4.53 -2.63
CA ASN A 88 -5.12 5.78 -2.30
C ASN A 88 -6.15 5.64 -1.15
N ARG A 89 -6.70 4.43 -0.93
CA ARG A 89 -7.64 4.16 0.17
C ARG A 89 -6.95 3.84 1.51
N ILE A 90 -5.77 3.23 1.48
CA ILE A 90 -5.10 2.71 2.70
C ILE A 90 -4.33 3.80 3.46
N THR A 91 -3.77 4.81 2.78
CA THR A 91 -2.92 5.84 3.44
C THR A 91 -3.72 7.02 4.04
N ALA A 92 -5.05 6.98 4.03
CA ALA A 92 -5.91 8.10 4.47
C ALA A 92 -5.82 8.39 6.00
N ASN A 93 -5.43 7.42 6.83
CA ASN A 93 -5.69 7.43 8.27
C ASN A 93 -4.61 8.08 9.18
N LEU A 94 -3.46 8.53 8.65
CA LEU A 94 -2.30 8.84 9.50
C LEU A 94 -2.21 10.28 10.05
N LEU A 95 -2.86 11.26 9.42
CA LEU A 95 -2.82 12.68 9.87
C LEU A 95 -4.07 13.12 10.64
N GLU A 96 -5.07 12.27 10.72
CA GLU A 96 -6.27 12.56 11.52
C GLU A 96 -6.00 12.41 13.03
N ASN A 97 -5.01 11.59 13.42
CA ASN A 97 -4.75 11.21 14.81
C ASN A 97 -3.50 11.85 15.48
N LYS A 98 -2.83 12.82 14.85
CA LYS A 98 -1.65 13.49 15.44
C LYS A 98 -2.00 14.80 16.19
N PRO A 99 -1.41 15.04 17.38
CA PRO A 99 -1.64 16.25 18.19
C PRO A 99 -1.07 17.52 17.53
N GLU A 100 -1.54 18.70 17.95
CA GLU A 100 -1.16 20.01 17.36
C GLU A 100 0.36 20.28 17.34
N LYS A 101 1.10 19.76 18.32
CA LYS A 101 2.57 19.90 18.44
C LYS A 101 3.32 19.28 17.23
N ASP A 102 2.73 18.26 16.60
CA ASP A 102 3.27 17.62 15.39
C ASP A 102 3.03 18.46 14.13
N THR A 103 2.13 19.46 14.17
CA THR A 103 1.77 20.26 12.98
C THR A 103 2.93 21.14 12.51
N LYS A 104 3.69 21.72 13.44
CA LYS A 104 4.89 22.51 13.09
C LYS A 104 5.94 21.63 12.42
N GLU A 105 6.16 20.44 12.95
CA GLU A 105 7.10 19.47 12.38
C GLU A 105 6.67 19.00 10.98
N ILE A 106 5.37 18.74 10.78
CA ILE A 106 4.78 18.44 9.48
C ILE A 106 5.04 19.57 8.47
N LEU A 107 4.85 20.82 8.89
CA LEU A 107 5.06 22.00 8.03
C LEU A 107 6.55 22.24 7.74
N GLU A 108 7.45 22.00 8.70
CA GLU A 108 8.90 22.03 8.48
C GLU A 108 9.33 20.96 7.47
N ASN A 109 8.86 19.72 7.63
CA ASN A 109 9.15 18.63 6.69
C ASN A 109 8.58 18.90 5.29
N ALA A 110 7.52 19.68 5.18
CA ALA A 110 6.93 20.09 3.91
C ALA A 110 7.71 21.18 3.16
N LYS A 111 8.58 21.97 3.82
CA LYS A 111 9.18 23.19 3.24
C LYS A 111 9.95 22.94 1.94
N ASN A 112 10.69 21.84 1.87
CA ASN A 112 11.61 21.56 0.76
C ASN A 112 11.02 20.64 -0.31
N ILE A 113 9.86 20.02 -0.04
CA ILE A 113 9.24 19.01 -0.92
C ILE A 113 7.92 19.50 -1.55
N LEU A 114 7.29 20.54 -0.98
CA LEU A 114 6.01 21.06 -1.45
C LEU A 114 6.15 22.47 -2.05
N SER A 115 5.42 22.71 -3.12
CA SER A 115 5.30 24.05 -3.71
C SER A 115 4.65 25.03 -2.72
N VAL A 116 4.86 26.33 -2.95
CA VAL A 116 4.25 27.40 -2.13
C VAL A 116 2.73 27.24 -2.04
N GLN A 117 2.07 26.88 -3.14
CA GLN A 117 0.61 26.70 -3.17
C GLN A 117 0.16 25.48 -2.35
N GLU A 118 0.92 24.38 -2.40
CA GLU A 118 0.62 23.17 -1.63
C GLU A 118 0.84 23.38 -0.13
N ARG A 119 1.87 24.15 0.25
CA ARG A 119 2.09 24.56 1.64
C ARG A 119 0.94 25.42 2.16
N LYS A 120 0.53 26.45 1.40
CA LYS A 120 -0.65 27.28 1.74
C LYS A 120 -1.92 26.46 1.88
N LEU A 121 -2.08 25.39 1.10
CA LEU A 121 -3.23 24.49 1.21
C LEU A 121 -3.20 23.67 2.50
N LEU A 122 -2.04 23.18 2.91
CA LEU A 122 -1.87 22.47 4.19
C LEU A 122 -2.08 23.40 5.39
N GLU A 123 -1.50 24.60 5.36
CA GLU A 123 -1.72 25.62 6.39
C GLU A 123 -3.22 25.94 6.56
N LEU A 124 -3.93 26.13 5.45
CA LEU A 124 -5.37 26.32 5.45
C LEU A 124 -6.10 25.08 6.00
N TYR A 125 -5.66 23.88 5.64
CA TYR A 125 -6.23 22.64 6.15
C TYR A 125 -6.12 22.51 7.67
N PHE A 126 -4.98 22.86 8.25
CA PHE A 126 -4.80 22.87 9.69
C PHE A 126 -5.60 24.00 10.36
N ARG A 127 -5.55 25.22 9.81
CA ARG A 127 -6.27 26.39 10.33
C ARG A 127 -7.78 26.19 10.39
N GLU A 128 -8.36 25.53 9.39
CA GLU A 128 -9.80 25.25 9.34
C GLU A 128 -10.21 24.03 10.17
N GLY A 129 -9.34 23.52 11.05
CA GLY A 129 -9.63 22.36 11.89
C GLY A 129 -9.90 21.10 11.07
N LYS A 130 -9.18 20.90 9.96
CA LYS A 130 -9.30 19.75 9.05
C LYS A 130 -10.68 19.64 8.35
N ARG A 131 -11.47 20.72 8.29
CA ARG A 131 -12.81 20.74 7.69
C ARG A 131 -12.80 20.88 6.17
N LEU A 132 -12.56 19.78 5.46
CA LEU A 132 -12.48 19.72 3.99
C LEU A 132 -13.66 20.35 3.24
N LYS A 133 -14.89 20.18 3.73
CA LYS A 133 -16.09 20.77 3.11
C LYS A 133 -16.05 22.31 3.13
N LYS A 134 -15.52 22.91 4.20
CA LYS A 134 -15.40 24.36 4.34
C LYS A 134 -14.33 24.91 3.39
N ILE A 135 -13.20 24.21 3.29
CA ILE A 135 -12.10 24.57 2.37
C ILE A 135 -12.52 24.45 0.91
N SER A 136 -13.24 23.38 0.55
CA SER A 136 -13.77 23.15 -0.80
C SER A 136 -14.70 24.29 -1.24
N ARG A 137 -15.61 24.73 -0.36
CA ARG A 137 -16.50 25.88 -0.60
C ARG A 137 -15.72 27.19 -0.73
N TYR A 138 -14.79 27.46 0.20
CA TYR A 138 -14.02 28.71 0.22
C TYR A 138 -13.07 28.86 -0.98
N ARG A 139 -12.49 27.76 -1.48
CA ARG A 139 -11.52 27.76 -2.59
C ARG A 139 -12.13 27.47 -3.96
N ASN A 140 -13.42 27.18 -4.04
CA ASN A 140 -14.09 26.69 -5.26
C ASN A 140 -13.36 25.49 -5.90
N ILE A 141 -12.88 24.56 -5.06
CA ILE A 141 -12.22 23.32 -5.49
C ILE A 141 -13.19 22.18 -5.22
N GLY A 142 -13.39 21.29 -6.20
CA GLY A 142 -14.21 20.09 -6.01
C GLY A 142 -13.74 19.26 -4.82
N TYR A 143 -14.67 18.87 -3.94
CA TYR A 143 -14.39 18.19 -2.68
C TYR A 143 -13.49 16.95 -2.85
N GLU A 144 -13.78 16.12 -3.86
CA GLU A 144 -12.99 14.92 -4.18
C GLU A 144 -11.59 15.26 -4.69
N GLY A 145 -11.46 16.31 -5.51
CA GLY A 145 -10.17 16.79 -5.97
C GLY A 145 -9.30 17.31 -4.81
N LEU A 146 -9.91 18.05 -3.88
CA LEU A 146 -9.26 18.51 -2.66
C LEU A 146 -8.79 17.34 -1.78
N LYS A 147 -9.64 16.32 -1.60
CA LYS A 147 -9.32 15.11 -0.83
C LYS A 147 -8.13 14.37 -1.44
N LYS A 148 -8.14 14.12 -2.75
CA LYS A 148 -7.02 13.47 -3.47
C LYS A 148 -5.74 14.31 -3.37
N LYS A 149 -5.84 15.62 -3.55
CA LYS A 149 -4.69 16.53 -3.46
C LYS A 149 -4.06 16.47 -2.07
N LEU A 150 -4.86 16.62 -1.02
CA LEU A 150 -4.35 16.52 0.36
C LEU A 150 -3.73 15.15 0.60
N TYR A 151 -4.39 14.05 0.22
CA TYR A 151 -3.82 12.71 0.33
C TYR A 151 -2.41 12.61 -0.30
N ARG A 152 -2.22 13.13 -1.52
CA ARG A 152 -0.90 13.15 -2.16
C ARG A 152 0.12 13.90 -1.31
N LEU A 153 -0.22 15.10 -0.82
CA LEU A 153 0.65 15.88 0.07
C LEU A 153 0.98 15.14 1.37
N LYS A 154 0.01 14.41 1.95
CA LYS A 154 0.22 13.59 3.15
C LYS A 154 1.29 12.52 2.89
N LYS A 155 1.20 11.82 1.75
CA LYS A 155 2.15 10.76 1.37
C LYS A 155 3.55 11.33 1.09
N GLU A 156 3.66 12.51 0.48
CA GLU A 156 4.94 13.20 0.29
C GLU A 156 5.63 13.51 1.63
N ILE A 157 4.89 14.07 2.59
CA ILE A 157 5.45 14.43 3.90
C ILE A 157 5.85 13.19 4.70
N LYS A 158 5.02 12.14 4.67
CA LYS A 158 5.34 10.88 5.36
C LYS A 158 6.62 10.27 4.82
N ALA A 159 6.77 10.23 3.49
CA ALA A 159 7.97 9.72 2.86
C ALA A 159 9.23 10.48 3.28
N GLU A 160 9.15 11.81 3.32
CA GLU A 160 10.27 12.64 3.75
C GLU A 160 10.62 12.45 5.23
N TYR A 161 9.61 12.40 6.10
CA TYR A 161 9.79 12.12 7.52
C TYR A 161 10.48 10.76 7.73
N ASN A 162 9.98 9.71 7.08
CA ASN A 162 10.53 8.36 7.19
C ASN A 162 12.00 8.30 6.71
N ARG A 163 12.34 8.99 5.62
CA ARG A 163 13.73 9.12 5.15
C ARG A 163 14.62 9.81 6.19
N LYS A 164 14.15 10.92 6.79
CA LYS A 164 14.89 11.63 7.85
C LYS A 164 15.07 10.80 9.12
N MET A 165 14.11 9.95 9.45
CA MET A 165 14.20 9.00 10.56
C MET A 165 15.10 7.80 10.27
N GLY A 166 15.74 7.75 9.08
CA GLY A 166 16.68 6.70 8.72
C GLY A 166 16.03 5.42 8.19
N MET A 167 14.75 5.45 7.84
CA MET A 167 14.12 4.34 7.11
C MET A 167 14.69 4.28 5.69
N ILE A 168 15.13 3.08 5.29
CA ILE A 168 15.76 2.84 3.98
C ILE A 168 15.07 1.76 3.16
N ALA A 169 14.28 0.86 3.74
CA ALA A 169 13.71 -0.27 2.99
C ALA A 169 12.20 -0.39 3.23
N THR A 170 11.40 0.45 2.58
CA THR A 170 9.94 0.32 2.60
C THR A 170 9.30 1.20 1.54
N LYS A 171 8.12 0.83 1.04
CA LYS A 171 7.29 1.74 0.21
C LYS A 171 7.01 3.06 0.92
N GLU A 172 7.06 3.07 2.26
CA GLU A 172 6.77 4.29 3.01
C GLU A 172 7.84 5.38 2.87
N ILE A 173 9.00 5.13 2.24
CA ILE A 173 9.98 6.16 1.88
C ILE A 173 9.69 6.82 0.53
N ILE A 174 8.60 6.42 -0.14
CA ILE A 174 8.19 6.85 -1.48
C ILE A 174 6.97 7.75 -1.41
N GLY A 175 7.14 9.00 -1.84
CA GLY A 175 6.05 9.97 -1.98
C GLY A 175 5.03 9.56 -3.06
N ALA A 176 3.89 10.25 -3.12
CA ALA A 176 2.88 10.01 -4.15
C ALA A 176 3.41 10.24 -5.57
N ARG A 177 4.20 11.30 -5.78
CA ARG A 177 4.73 11.67 -7.10
C ARG A 177 5.74 10.64 -7.60
N LEU A 178 6.66 10.24 -6.73
CA LEU A 178 7.64 9.22 -7.08
C LEU A 178 6.97 7.86 -7.33
N HIS A 179 5.96 7.50 -6.53
CA HIS A 179 5.16 6.32 -6.77
C HIS A 179 4.50 6.34 -8.15
N GLU A 180 3.84 7.45 -8.53
CA GLU A 180 3.22 7.62 -9.85
C GLU A 180 4.27 7.47 -10.96
N ASN A 181 5.47 8.05 -10.78
CA ASN A 181 6.56 7.94 -11.74
C ASN A 181 7.12 6.51 -11.84
N ILE A 182 7.22 5.77 -10.74
CA ILE A 182 7.64 4.35 -10.76
C ILE A 182 6.62 3.55 -11.57
N ILE A 183 5.32 3.73 -11.30
CA ILE A 183 4.28 3.00 -12.01
C ILE A 183 4.25 3.36 -13.49
N TYR A 184 4.43 4.63 -13.82
CA TYR A 184 4.53 5.04 -15.21
C TYR A 184 5.75 4.42 -15.88
N PHE A 185 6.93 4.42 -15.23
CA PHE A 185 8.13 3.75 -15.73
C PHE A 185 7.87 2.26 -16.00
N VAL A 186 7.30 1.51 -15.05
CA VAL A 186 7.07 0.06 -15.22
C VAL A 186 6.10 -0.20 -16.39
N LYS A 187 5.05 0.61 -16.54
CA LYS A 187 4.12 0.49 -17.68
C LYS A 187 4.80 0.79 -19.02
N GLN A 188 5.62 1.84 -19.09
CA GLN A 188 6.37 2.16 -20.30
C GLN A 188 7.40 1.08 -20.61
N PHE A 189 8.05 0.52 -19.59
CA PHE A 189 9.01 -0.56 -19.72
C PHE A 189 8.37 -1.83 -20.27
N GLN A 190 7.23 -2.25 -19.71
CA GLN A 190 6.43 -3.35 -20.23
C GLN A 190 6.14 -3.15 -21.73
N LYS A 191 5.56 -2.00 -22.09
CA LYS A 191 5.19 -1.69 -23.46
C LYS A 191 6.41 -1.67 -24.40
N ALA A 192 7.53 -1.12 -23.94
CA ALA A 192 8.75 -1.05 -24.73
C ALA A 192 9.36 -2.43 -24.98
N ILE A 193 9.26 -3.37 -24.02
CA ILE A 193 9.69 -4.75 -24.25
C ILE A 193 8.77 -5.48 -25.22
N GLU A 194 7.44 -5.34 -25.05
CA GLU A 194 6.44 -5.98 -25.91
C GLU A 194 6.55 -5.52 -27.37
N GLU A 195 6.81 -4.22 -27.58
CA GLU A 195 6.93 -3.61 -28.91
C GLU A 195 8.37 -3.60 -29.46
N ASN A 196 9.33 -4.18 -28.72
CA ASN A 196 10.77 -4.12 -29.03
C ASN A 196 11.26 -2.68 -29.35
N SER A 197 10.84 -1.71 -28.54
CA SER A 197 11.01 -0.27 -28.78
C SER A 197 11.69 0.46 -27.61
N LEU A 198 12.75 -0.11 -27.05
CA LEU A 198 13.52 0.48 -25.94
C LEU A 198 14.05 1.89 -26.25
N ASP A 199 14.26 2.24 -27.52
CA ASP A 199 14.64 3.60 -27.94
C ASP A 199 13.68 4.68 -27.45
N ARG A 200 12.39 4.34 -27.31
CA ARG A 200 11.38 5.26 -26.76
C ARG A 200 11.61 5.60 -25.29
N MET A 201 12.41 4.79 -24.60
CA MET A 201 12.79 4.97 -23.20
C MET A 201 14.18 5.59 -23.01
N LYS A 202 14.78 6.17 -24.06
CA LYS A 202 16.10 6.82 -23.98
C LYS A 202 16.26 7.83 -22.84
N PHE A 203 15.17 8.48 -22.40
CA PHE A 203 15.21 9.42 -21.27
C PHE A 203 15.38 8.71 -19.92
N TYR A 204 14.88 7.49 -19.78
CA TYR A 204 15.09 6.66 -18.58
C TYR A 204 16.50 6.05 -18.58
N PHE A 205 16.95 5.59 -19.74
CA PHE A 205 18.20 4.81 -19.89
C PHE A 205 19.41 5.64 -20.33
N ARG A 206 19.35 6.97 -20.26
CA ARG A 206 20.39 7.87 -20.78
C ARG A 206 21.81 7.52 -20.28
N ASP A 207 21.91 7.22 -18.98
CA ASP A 207 23.18 6.92 -18.30
C ASP A 207 23.27 5.42 -17.94
N CYS A 208 22.43 4.58 -18.57
CA CYS A 208 22.35 3.15 -18.33
C CYS A 208 22.98 2.40 -19.50
N SER A 209 23.89 1.47 -19.21
CA SER A 209 24.36 0.54 -20.24
C SER A 209 23.24 -0.45 -20.57
N ILE A 210 22.69 -0.39 -21.79
CA ILE A 210 21.70 -1.35 -22.27
C ILE A 210 22.43 -2.62 -22.69
N PRO A 211 22.07 -3.80 -22.15
CA PRO A 211 22.73 -5.05 -22.50
C PRO A 211 22.45 -5.44 -23.95
N THR A 212 23.43 -6.04 -24.63
CA THR A 212 23.30 -6.55 -26.01
C THR A 212 22.20 -7.62 -26.12
N LYS A 213 22.05 -8.44 -25.07
CA LYS A 213 20.96 -9.40 -24.92
C LYS A 213 19.99 -8.87 -23.87
N ILE A 214 18.84 -8.42 -24.32
CA ILE A 214 17.78 -7.93 -23.44
C ILE A 214 17.22 -9.13 -22.65
N PRO A 215 17.16 -9.07 -21.30
CA PRO A 215 16.55 -10.12 -20.50
C PRO A 215 15.08 -10.32 -20.88
N ASP A 216 14.64 -11.59 -20.94
CA ASP A 216 13.27 -11.96 -21.35
C ASP A 216 12.26 -11.63 -20.25
N ILE A 217 11.88 -10.36 -20.15
CA ILE A 217 10.95 -9.84 -19.15
C ILE A 217 9.56 -9.67 -19.82
N LYS A 218 8.77 -10.73 -19.79
CA LYS A 218 7.38 -10.72 -20.30
C LYS A 218 6.41 -10.46 -19.17
N ILE A 219 5.88 -9.24 -19.07
CA ILE A 219 4.98 -8.82 -17.98
C ILE A 219 3.53 -8.92 -18.47
N SER A 220 2.76 -9.86 -17.93
CA SER A 220 1.31 -9.92 -18.16
C SER A 220 0.56 -9.03 -17.16
N LYS A 221 0.95 -9.10 -15.88
CA LYS A 221 0.29 -8.34 -14.81
C LYS A 221 1.25 -7.98 -13.68
N ILE A 222 1.33 -6.69 -13.35
CA ILE A 222 2.07 -6.21 -12.18
C ILE A 222 1.29 -6.55 -10.91
N ILE A 223 1.95 -7.17 -9.92
CA ILE A 223 1.36 -7.51 -8.61
C ILE A 223 1.65 -6.40 -7.61
N GLN A 224 2.94 -6.10 -7.42
CA GLN A 224 3.42 -5.07 -6.51
C GLN A 224 4.87 -4.70 -6.82
N TYR A 225 5.41 -3.70 -6.12
CA TYR A 225 6.83 -3.37 -6.15
C TYR A 225 7.35 -3.12 -4.74
N GLU A 226 8.65 -3.19 -4.52
CA GLU A 226 9.33 -2.74 -3.30
C GLU A 226 10.47 -1.79 -3.65
N VAL A 227 10.81 -0.89 -2.72
CA VAL A 227 11.92 0.04 -2.91
C VAL A 227 12.82 0.05 -1.68
N LYS A 228 14.12 0.04 -1.94
CA LYS A 228 15.17 0.21 -0.94
C LYS A 228 16.12 1.33 -1.35
N LEU A 229 16.35 2.29 -0.46
CA LEU A 229 17.39 3.29 -0.56
C LEU A 229 18.76 2.62 -0.32
N ILE A 230 19.65 2.73 -1.30
CA ILE A 230 21.01 2.15 -1.26
C ILE A 230 22.00 3.17 -0.68
N ASP A 231 21.90 4.43 -1.13
CA ASP A 231 22.73 5.55 -0.70
C ASP A 231 21.90 6.86 -0.64
N LYS A 232 22.51 8.04 -0.68
CA LYS A 232 21.80 9.34 -0.56
C LYS A 232 20.74 9.59 -1.63
N SER A 233 20.88 9.04 -2.84
CA SER A 233 19.98 9.33 -3.97
C SER A 233 19.65 8.12 -4.83
N THR A 234 20.27 6.97 -4.57
CA THR A 234 20.11 5.75 -5.33
C THR A 234 19.13 4.79 -4.66
N TYR A 235 18.23 4.24 -5.46
CA TYR A 235 17.19 3.32 -5.04
C TYR A 235 17.27 2.01 -5.82
N LYS A 236 17.10 0.89 -5.10
CA LYS A 236 16.80 -0.42 -5.66
C LYS A 236 15.28 -0.57 -5.75
N LEU A 237 14.78 -0.79 -6.96
CA LEU A 237 13.41 -1.18 -7.24
C LEU A 237 13.34 -2.68 -7.44
N VAL A 238 12.37 -3.34 -6.81
CA VAL A 238 11.99 -4.73 -7.09
C VAL A 238 10.55 -4.72 -7.56
N VAL A 239 10.27 -5.22 -8.75
CA VAL A 239 8.89 -5.33 -9.26
C VAL A 239 8.51 -6.80 -9.33
N TYR A 240 7.37 -7.14 -8.76
CA TYR A 240 6.79 -8.48 -8.77
C TYR A 240 5.61 -8.51 -9.73
N TYR A 241 5.60 -9.51 -10.61
CA TYR A 241 4.62 -9.61 -11.68
C TYR A 241 4.28 -11.07 -12.02
N ILE A 242 3.17 -11.26 -12.72
CA ILE A 242 2.82 -12.50 -13.41
C ILE A 242 3.28 -12.36 -14.86
N ASN A 243 3.98 -13.37 -15.37
CA ASN A 243 4.40 -13.41 -16.76
C ASN A 243 3.30 -13.95 -17.69
N ASN A 244 3.57 -14.02 -18.99
CA ASN A 244 2.59 -14.49 -19.98
C ASN A 244 2.18 -15.96 -19.79
N ASN A 245 3.00 -16.75 -19.08
CA ASN A 245 2.70 -18.15 -18.77
C ASN A 245 1.87 -18.30 -17.48
N GLY A 246 1.47 -17.18 -16.85
CA GLY A 246 0.75 -17.20 -15.59
C GLY A 246 1.62 -17.47 -14.37
N THR A 247 2.96 -17.55 -14.52
CA THR A 247 3.87 -17.80 -13.39
C THR A 247 4.38 -16.50 -12.78
N PHE A 248 4.65 -16.55 -11.48
CA PHE A 248 5.19 -15.43 -10.74
C PHE A 248 6.65 -15.17 -11.14
N SER A 249 7.01 -13.91 -11.27
CA SER A 249 8.34 -13.46 -11.65
C SER A 249 8.63 -12.10 -11.03
N ALA A 250 9.89 -11.69 -11.09
CA ALA A 250 10.31 -10.38 -10.63
C ALA A 250 11.43 -9.82 -11.49
N PHE A 251 11.60 -8.50 -11.46
CA PHE A 251 12.81 -7.86 -11.97
C PHE A 251 13.29 -6.80 -10.98
N ASN A 252 14.60 -6.57 -10.98
CA ASN A 252 15.26 -5.56 -10.18
C ASN A 252 15.80 -4.47 -11.09
N ALA A 253 15.70 -3.21 -10.67
CA ALA A 253 16.34 -2.09 -11.34
C ALA A 253 16.98 -1.17 -10.30
N ILE A 254 18.06 -0.50 -10.68
CA ILE A 254 18.65 0.56 -9.86
C ILE A 254 18.35 1.90 -10.53
N PHE A 255 17.86 2.85 -9.75
CA PHE A 255 17.51 4.16 -10.26
C PHE A 255 17.88 5.28 -9.30
N GLU A 256 18.09 6.47 -9.84
CA GLU A 256 18.17 7.70 -9.07
C GLU A 256 16.98 8.62 -9.35
N ILE A 257 16.72 9.51 -8.41
CA ILE A 257 15.75 10.58 -8.59
C ILE A 257 16.47 11.81 -9.13
N TYR A 258 16.08 12.27 -10.31
CA TYR A 258 16.54 13.54 -10.88
C TYR A 258 15.36 14.52 -11.00
N ASN A 259 15.64 15.83 -11.02
CA ASN A 259 14.71 16.93 -11.32
C ASN A 259 13.22 16.67 -11.00
N ARG A 260 12.77 17.00 -9.78
CA ARG A 260 11.34 16.94 -9.37
C ARG A 260 10.70 15.53 -9.46
N ASN A 261 11.39 14.50 -8.96
CA ASN A 261 10.92 13.11 -8.87
C ASN A 261 11.02 12.27 -10.16
N SER A 262 11.65 12.77 -11.22
CA SER A 262 11.88 11.97 -12.42
C SER A 262 12.86 10.83 -12.13
N ILE A 263 12.62 9.69 -12.77
CA ILE A 263 13.39 8.46 -12.54
C ILE A 263 14.42 8.31 -13.65
N ARG A 264 15.69 8.17 -13.28
CA ARG A 264 16.75 7.76 -14.21
C ARG A 264 17.26 6.40 -13.80
N ILE A 265 17.31 5.48 -14.74
CA ILE A 265 17.81 4.12 -14.52
C ILE A 265 19.33 4.15 -14.59
N LEU A 266 19.97 3.56 -13.60
CA LEU A 266 21.42 3.40 -13.48
C LEU A 266 21.86 1.97 -13.82
N ASP A 267 21.03 0.98 -13.47
CA ASP A 267 21.25 -0.42 -13.86
C ASP A 267 20.01 -0.98 -14.54
N PHE A 268 20.21 -1.58 -15.72
CA PHE A 268 19.14 -2.08 -16.57
C PHE A 268 18.31 -3.13 -15.82
N PRO A 269 16.97 -3.18 -16.00
CA PRO A 269 16.14 -4.17 -15.33
C PRO A 269 16.60 -5.61 -15.58
N LYS A 270 16.88 -6.37 -14.51
CA LYS A 270 17.36 -7.76 -14.55
C LYS A 270 16.44 -8.67 -13.76
N THR A 271 16.23 -9.90 -14.23
CA THR A 271 15.56 -10.93 -13.45
C THR A 271 16.46 -11.40 -12.30
N PRO A 272 15.90 -11.74 -11.13
CA PRO A 272 16.66 -12.37 -10.06
C PRO A 272 17.11 -13.76 -10.48
N THR A 273 18.25 -14.21 -9.96
CA THR A 273 18.78 -15.56 -10.23
C THR A 273 17.90 -16.67 -9.67
N LYS A 274 17.20 -16.40 -8.55
CA LYS A 274 16.32 -17.39 -7.91
C LYS A 274 15.09 -16.73 -7.28
N ILE A 275 13.93 -17.34 -7.48
CA ILE A 275 12.66 -16.98 -6.83
C ILE A 275 12.11 -18.21 -6.12
N ILE A 276 11.81 -18.05 -4.84
CA ILE A 276 11.32 -19.11 -3.97
C ILE A 276 9.95 -18.69 -3.45
N ALA A 277 8.95 -19.56 -3.61
CA ALA A 277 7.65 -19.44 -2.96
C ALA A 277 7.63 -20.19 -1.63
N ILE A 278 6.91 -19.63 -0.68
CA ILE A 278 6.59 -20.25 0.60
C ILE A 278 5.07 -20.18 0.75
N SER A 279 4.43 -21.32 1.08
CA SER A 279 2.98 -21.32 1.34
C SER A 279 2.66 -20.44 2.55
N LYS A 280 1.40 -20.01 2.66
CA LYS A 280 0.98 -19.20 3.80
C LYS A 280 1.08 -19.96 5.12
N GLU A 281 0.80 -21.27 5.15
CA GLU A 281 0.98 -22.07 6.36
C GLU A 281 2.47 -22.20 6.73
N GLU A 282 3.32 -22.39 5.74
CA GLU A 282 4.76 -22.55 5.91
C GLU A 282 5.41 -21.22 6.37
N ALA A 283 4.98 -20.08 5.83
CA ALA A 283 5.46 -18.76 6.22
C ALA A 283 5.19 -18.43 7.70
N LYS A 284 4.08 -18.92 8.27
CA LYS A 284 3.78 -18.73 9.70
C LYS A 284 4.84 -19.33 10.63
N LYS A 285 5.59 -20.35 10.17
CA LYS A 285 6.64 -21.00 10.98
C LYS A 285 7.84 -20.07 11.23
N ILE A 286 8.02 -19.07 10.37
CA ILE A 286 9.14 -18.12 10.41
C ILE A 286 8.69 -16.67 10.63
N GLU A 287 7.38 -16.39 10.67
CA GLU A 287 6.83 -15.04 10.76
C GLU A 287 7.35 -14.27 11.98
N GLY A 288 7.51 -14.93 13.13
CA GLY A 288 8.05 -14.32 14.35
C GLY A 288 9.54 -13.96 14.29
N GLU A 289 10.29 -14.57 13.35
CA GLU A 289 11.74 -14.38 13.17
C GLU A 289 12.03 -13.33 12.07
N LEU A 290 11.05 -13.06 11.20
CA LEU A 290 11.10 -12.05 10.13
C LEU A 290 10.88 -10.64 10.71
N VAL A 291 11.69 -10.26 11.69
CA VAL A 291 11.61 -8.96 12.34
C VAL A 291 12.23 -7.89 11.47
N VAL A 292 11.43 -6.87 11.18
CA VAL A 292 11.88 -5.66 10.48
C VAL A 292 12.46 -4.70 11.51
N ASN A 293 13.68 -4.24 11.27
CA ASN A 293 14.35 -3.27 12.12
C ASN A 293 13.79 -1.84 11.91
N GLU A 294 14.22 -0.90 12.75
CA GLU A 294 13.79 0.51 12.70
C GLU A 294 14.06 1.19 11.35
N LYS A 295 14.97 0.64 10.53
CA LYS A 295 15.28 1.14 9.18
C LYS A 295 14.40 0.53 8.08
N GLY A 296 13.44 -0.32 8.44
CA GLY A 296 12.58 -1.03 7.49
C GLY A 296 13.23 -2.27 6.87
N MET A 297 14.45 -2.66 7.26
CA MET A 297 15.07 -3.87 6.72
C MET A 297 14.70 -5.10 7.55
N LEU A 298 14.47 -6.24 6.90
CA LEU A 298 14.50 -7.53 7.58
C LEU A 298 15.87 -7.71 8.25
N ASN A 299 15.88 -8.07 9.52
CA ASN A 299 17.09 -8.33 10.29
C ASN A 299 17.66 -9.73 10.03
N LEU A 300 17.74 -10.12 8.74
CA LEU A 300 18.16 -11.44 8.29
C LEU A 300 19.02 -11.28 7.04
N LYS A 301 20.25 -11.80 7.05
CA LYS A 301 21.05 -11.92 5.83
C LYS A 301 20.54 -13.10 5.00
N LYS A 302 20.96 -13.16 3.73
CA LYS A 302 20.57 -14.26 2.81
C LYS A 302 20.97 -15.64 3.38
N THR A 303 22.21 -15.76 3.88
CA THR A 303 22.71 -16.97 4.53
C THR A 303 21.87 -17.37 5.74
N ASP A 304 21.45 -16.38 6.52
CA ASP A 304 20.67 -16.61 7.75
C ASP A 304 19.25 -17.05 7.41
N LEU A 305 18.67 -16.54 6.31
CA LEU A 305 17.37 -16.97 5.82
C LEU A 305 17.39 -18.43 5.34
N GLU A 306 18.43 -18.83 4.60
CA GLU A 306 18.57 -20.23 4.14
C GLU A 306 18.72 -21.20 5.31
N ILE A 307 19.51 -20.82 6.32
CA ILE A 307 19.64 -21.56 7.58
C ILE A 307 18.29 -21.65 8.29
N LEU A 308 17.59 -20.52 8.45
CA LEU A 308 16.30 -20.45 9.13
C LEU A 308 15.23 -21.33 8.45
N LEU A 309 15.15 -21.30 7.12
CA LEU A 309 14.22 -22.12 6.35
C LEU A 309 14.51 -23.61 6.58
N LYS A 310 15.79 -24.00 6.64
CA LYS A 310 16.22 -25.38 6.91
C LYS A 310 15.91 -25.80 8.35
N GLU A 311 16.24 -24.98 9.33
CA GLU A 311 16.02 -25.26 10.76
C GLU A 311 14.54 -25.43 11.10
N LYS A 312 13.69 -24.52 10.60
CA LYS A 312 12.24 -24.54 10.84
C LYS A 312 11.51 -25.52 9.91
N LYS A 313 12.24 -26.28 9.09
CA LYS A 313 11.72 -27.26 8.12
C LYS A 313 10.60 -26.66 7.25
N VAL A 314 10.84 -25.44 6.76
CA VAL A 314 9.91 -24.71 5.91
C VAL A 314 9.96 -25.33 4.53
N ARG A 315 8.81 -25.75 4.02
CA ARG A 315 8.72 -26.22 2.64
C ARG A 315 8.73 -25.03 1.70
N THR A 316 9.64 -25.07 0.73
CA THR A 316 9.82 -24.03 -0.27
C THR A 316 9.69 -24.60 -1.66
N GLU A 317 9.06 -23.84 -2.56
CA GLU A 317 8.94 -24.18 -3.97
C GLU A 317 9.80 -23.23 -4.79
N VAL A 318 10.69 -23.74 -5.63
CA VAL A 318 11.46 -22.90 -6.55
C VAL A 318 10.56 -22.57 -7.73
N ILE A 319 10.14 -21.30 -7.82
CA ILE A 319 9.29 -20.82 -8.93
C ILE A 319 10.15 -20.55 -10.17
N PHE A 320 11.37 -20.09 -9.95
CA PHE A 320 12.29 -19.68 -11.01
C PHE A 320 13.73 -19.81 -10.52
N GLU A 321 14.59 -20.39 -11.33
CA GLU A 321 16.04 -20.45 -11.12
C GLU A 321 16.72 -20.32 -12.48
N ASN A 322 17.54 -19.28 -12.65
CA ASN A 322 18.42 -19.12 -13.79
C ASN A 322 19.78 -19.72 -13.41
N GLU A 323 20.26 -20.68 -14.20
CA GLU A 323 21.67 -21.04 -14.21
C GLU A 323 22.43 -19.85 -14.81
N GLU A 324 23.31 -19.21 -14.04
CA GLU A 324 24.20 -18.15 -14.53
C GLU A 324 25.24 -18.69 -15.52
#